data_AF-A0A5C4VP10-F1
#
_entry.id   AF-A0A5C4VP10-F1
#
_cell.length_a   1.000
_cell.length_b   1.000
_cell.length_c   1.000
_cell.angle_alpha   90.00
_cell.angle_beta   90.00
_cell.angle_gamma   90.00
#
_symmetry.space_group_name_H-M   'P 1'
#
loop_
_entity.id
_entity.type
_entity.pdbx_description
1 polymer ?
#
loop_
_entity_poly.entity_id
_entity_poly.type
_entity_poly.pdbx_seq_one_letter_code
_entity_poly.pdbx_strand_id
1 'polypeptide(L)'
;MDNNPAAESRRSPTGRAGFEKFVDAINERISRAPFFGVIVVSLALWAASKPLWGSTTKWELGLHTGSAILSLLLLVLLQNAGRRAEETSQEKLNVIAEALSDLMAHQAGDSEDLHASVRRLREAVGLEERH
;
A
#
# COMPACT_ATOMS: atom_id res chain seq x y z
N MET A 1 15.45 -41.31 -23.00
CA MET A 1 16.05 -40.20 -22.23
C MET A 1 15.67 -38.95 -22.98
N ASP A 2 14.49 -38.42 -22.64
CA ASP A 2 13.85 -37.38 -23.43
C ASP A 2 14.44 -36.03 -23.06
N ASN A 3 15.19 -35.47 -24.00
CA ASN A 3 15.70 -34.11 -23.92
C ASN A 3 14.51 -33.16 -24.11
N ASN A 4 14.11 -32.47 -23.05
CA ASN A 4 13.00 -31.52 -23.06
C ASN A 4 13.48 -30.14 -23.57
N PRO A 5 13.13 -29.71 -24.79
CA PRO A 5 13.52 -28.41 -25.34
C PRO A 5 12.80 -27.22 -24.66
N ALA A 6 11.80 -27.47 -23.80
CA ALA A 6 11.06 -26.43 -23.09
C ALA A 6 11.81 -25.86 -21.86
N ALA A 7 12.98 -26.40 -21.50
CA ALA A 7 13.80 -25.87 -20.41
C ALA A 7 14.74 -24.71 -20.86
N GLU A 8 14.94 -24.53 -22.16
CA GLU A 8 15.95 -23.61 -22.70
C GLU A 8 15.42 -22.20 -22.96
N SER A 9 14.10 -22.02 -23.16
CA SER A 9 13.48 -20.71 -23.40
C SER A 9 13.36 -19.82 -22.14
N ARG A 10 13.81 -20.31 -20.98
CA ARG A 10 13.83 -19.55 -19.72
C ARG A 10 15.15 -18.84 -19.43
N ARG A 11 16.16 -18.95 -20.32
CA ARG A 11 17.43 -18.23 -20.24
C ARG A 11 17.52 -17.10 -21.27
N SER A 12 16.81 -16.01 -21.03
CA SER A 12 17.15 -14.70 -21.60
C SER A 12 17.26 -13.67 -20.46
N PRO A 13 18.41 -13.61 -19.75
CA PRO A 13 18.53 -12.87 -18.50
C PRO A 13 19.18 -11.48 -18.64
N THR A 14 19.11 -10.82 -19.80
CA THR A 14 19.90 -9.58 -20.01
C THR A 14 19.06 -8.30 -19.99
N GLY A 15 17.76 -8.35 -20.29
CA GLY A 15 16.88 -7.18 -20.28
C GLY A 15 16.16 -6.91 -18.96
N ARG A 16 15.85 -7.96 -18.18
CA ARG A 16 15.10 -7.85 -16.93
C ARG A 16 15.97 -7.53 -15.72
N ALA A 17 17.23 -7.93 -15.68
CA ALA A 17 18.08 -7.76 -14.50
C ALA A 17 18.35 -6.28 -14.15
N GLY A 18 18.45 -5.39 -15.14
CA GLY A 18 18.62 -3.95 -14.92
C GLY A 18 17.34 -3.27 -14.43
N PHE A 19 16.20 -3.65 -15.02
CA PHE A 19 14.88 -3.16 -14.60
C PHE A 19 14.47 -3.72 -13.24
N GLU A 20 14.71 -5.00 -12.97
CA GLU A 20 14.43 -5.65 -11.68
C GLU A 20 15.31 -5.06 -10.58
N LYS A 21 16.60 -4.78 -10.82
CA LYS A 21 17.44 -4.04 -9.86
C LYS A 21 16.98 -2.59 -9.64
N PHE A 22 16.46 -1.93 -10.69
CA PHE A 22 15.89 -0.60 -10.58
C PHE A 22 14.57 -0.61 -9.80
N VAL A 23 13.71 -1.59 -10.06
CA VAL A 23 12.46 -1.83 -9.35
C VAL A 23 12.73 -2.16 -7.90
N ASP A 24 13.69 -3.04 -7.59
CA ASP A 24 14.08 -3.39 -6.22
C ASP A 24 14.69 -2.19 -5.48
N ALA A 25 15.57 -1.42 -6.12
CA ALA A 25 16.14 -0.20 -5.56
C ALA A 25 15.09 0.90 -5.31
N ILE A 26 14.05 0.94 -6.15
CA ILE A 26 12.89 1.82 -5.97
C ILE A 26 12.01 1.31 -4.82
N ASN A 27 11.72 0.02 -4.76
CA ASN A 27 10.85 -0.59 -3.76
C ASN A 27 11.45 -0.43 -2.35
N GLU A 28 12.76 -0.59 -2.22
CA GLU A 28 13.49 -0.42 -0.97
C GLU A 28 13.48 1.05 -0.50
N ARG A 29 13.55 2.01 -1.43
CA ARG A 29 13.52 3.46 -1.13
C ARG A 29 12.12 4.06 -0.93
N ILE A 30 11.08 3.48 -1.54
CA ILE A 30 9.69 3.96 -1.39
C ILE A 30 9.14 3.67 0.02
N SER A 31 9.67 2.66 0.71
CA SER A 31 9.16 2.23 2.02
C SER A 31 9.49 3.16 3.20
N ARG A 32 10.24 4.26 3.01
CA ARG A 32 10.69 5.14 4.10
C ARG A 32 10.62 6.64 3.77
N ALA A 33 10.44 7.45 4.82
CA ALA A 33 10.50 8.92 4.88
C ALA A 33 11.48 9.66 3.92
N PRO A 34 12.68 9.14 3.56
CA PRO A 34 13.55 9.70 2.52
C PRO A 34 12.93 9.89 1.13
N PHE A 35 11.85 9.18 0.74
CA PHE A 35 11.19 9.40 -0.55
C PHE A 35 10.63 10.82 -0.69
N PHE A 36 10.12 11.38 0.41
CA PHE A 36 9.67 12.77 0.47
C PHE A 36 10.83 13.74 0.23
N GLY A 37 12.01 13.44 0.77
CA GLY A 37 13.22 14.24 0.54
C GLY A 37 13.63 14.29 -0.94
N VAL A 38 13.58 13.15 -1.63
CA VAL A 38 13.89 13.08 -3.08
C VAL A 38 12.91 13.90 -3.91
N ILE A 39 11.62 13.83 -3.58
CA ILE A 39 10.58 14.62 -4.22
C ILE A 39 10.83 16.12 -4.02
N VAL A 40 11.08 16.55 -2.78
CA VAL A 40 11.31 17.96 -2.44
C VAL A 40 12.58 18.49 -3.12
N VAL A 41 13.66 17.71 -3.12
CA VAL A 41 14.91 18.06 -3.80
C VAL A 41 14.70 18.15 -5.31
N SER A 42 13.93 17.24 -5.91
CA SER A 42 13.64 17.26 -7.35
C SER A 42 12.82 18.49 -7.74
N LEU A 43 11.81 18.84 -6.93
CA LEU A 43 11.06 20.09 -7.11
C LEU A 43 11.94 21.32 -6.94
N ALA A 44 12.82 21.33 -5.94
CA ALA A 44 13.71 22.46 -5.68
C ALA A 44 14.70 22.67 -6.82
N LEU A 45 15.30 21.59 -7.34
CA LEU A 45 16.17 21.64 -8.53
C LEU A 45 15.42 22.19 -9.75
N TRP A 46 14.17 21.78 -9.92
CA TRP A 46 13.35 22.20 -11.05
C TRP A 46 12.88 23.65 -10.94
N ALA A 47 12.51 24.10 -9.74
CA ALA A 47 12.25 25.51 -9.47
C ALA A 47 13.53 26.36 -9.70
N ALA A 48 14.69 25.85 -9.30
CA ALA A 48 15.99 26.50 -9.51
C ALA A 48 16.43 26.52 -10.99
N SER A 49 15.78 25.78 -11.89
CA SER A 49 16.06 25.84 -13.33
C SER A 49 15.45 27.06 -14.04
N LYS A 50 14.74 27.94 -13.31
CA LYS A 50 14.17 29.20 -13.80
C LYS A 50 15.10 30.04 -14.69
N PRO A 51 16.36 30.35 -14.30
CA PRO A 51 17.23 31.23 -15.10
C PRO A 51 17.70 30.58 -16.41
N LEU A 52 17.49 29.27 -16.59
CA LEU A 52 17.82 28.55 -17.84
C LEU A 52 16.71 28.64 -18.89
N TRP A 53 15.49 29.07 -18.50
CA TRP A 53 14.36 29.23 -19.42
C TRP A 53 14.12 30.70 -19.73
N GLY A 54 14.36 31.10 -20.99
CA GLY A 54 14.21 32.48 -21.45
C GLY A 54 12.78 33.04 -21.49
N SER A 55 11.77 32.25 -21.10
CA SER A 55 10.37 32.69 -21.02
C SER A 55 9.74 32.24 -19.70
N THR A 56 9.35 33.21 -18.87
CA THR A 56 8.69 33.01 -17.57
C THR A 56 7.40 32.20 -17.68
N THR A 57 6.63 32.35 -18.77
CA THR A 57 5.35 31.66 -18.97
C THR A 57 5.49 30.14 -19.09
N LYS A 58 6.54 29.66 -19.75
CA LYS A 58 6.79 28.20 -19.86
C LYS A 58 7.23 27.61 -18.53
N TRP A 59 8.00 28.39 -17.76
CA TRP A 59 8.44 28.01 -16.43
C TRP A 59 7.30 27.87 -15.43
N GLU A 60 6.40 28.87 -15.43
CA GLU A 60 5.24 28.89 -14.55
C GLU A 60 4.26 27.74 -14.85
N LEU A 61 3.95 27.49 -16.13
CA LEU A 61 3.10 26.37 -16.54
C LEU A 61 3.68 25.03 -16.08
N GLY A 62 5.00 24.86 -16.24
CA GLY A 62 5.71 23.71 -15.73
C GLY A 62 5.50 23.55 -14.23
N LEU A 63 5.84 24.57 -13.43
CA LEU A 63 5.78 24.51 -11.96
C LEU A 63 4.38 24.21 -11.46
N HIS A 64 3.37 24.84 -12.04
CA HIS A 64 1.97 24.62 -11.69
C HIS A 64 1.54 23.18 -11.98
N THR A 65 1.76 22.69 -13.21
CA THR A 65 1.34 21.33 -13.59
C THR A 65 2.17 20.26 -12.89
N GLY A 66 3.48 20.46 -12.72
CA GLY A 66 4.37 19.53 -12.04
C GLY A 66 4.07 19.38 -10.56
N SER A 67 3.83 20.48 -9.86
CA SER A 67 3.44 20.45 -8.45
C SER A 67 2.05 19.83 -8.27
N ALA A 68 1.11 20.05 -9.20
CA ALA A 68 -0.19 19.39 -9.19
C ALA A 68 -0.07 17.86 -9.35
N ILE A 69 0.68 17.38 -10.35
CA ILE A 69 0.92 15.93 -10.57
C ILE A 69 1.56 15.31 -9.33
N LEU A 70 2.56 15.97 -8.75
CA LEU A 70 3.24 15.46 -7.57
C LEU A 70 2.31 15.40 -6.36
N SER A 71 1.49 16.43 -6.17
CA SER A 71 0.51 16.47 -5.08
C SER A 71 -0.50 15.33 -5.22
N LEU A 72 -0.98 15.06 -6.44
CA LEU A 72 -1.86 13.92 -6.72
C LEU A 72 -1.18 12.58 -6.44
N LEU A 73 0.09 12.42 -6.84
CA LEU A 73 0.86 11.22 -6.53
C LEU A 73 0.99 11.02 -5.02
N LEU A 74 1.36 12.06 -4.28
CA LEU A 74 1.48 12.03 -2.83
C LEU A 74 0.13 11.71 -2.18
N LEU A 75 -0.96 12.32 -2.66
CA LEU A 75 -2.31 12.07 -2.20
C LEU A 75 -2.70 10.60 -2.38
N VAL A 76 -2.44 10.02 -3.57
CA VAL A 76 -2.70 8.60 -3.84
C VAL A 76 -1.85 7.70 -2.95
N LEU A 77 -0.56 8.00 -2.77
CA LEU A 77 0.31 7.23 -1.88
C LEU A 77 -0.15 7.28 -0.42
N LEU A 78 -0.54 8.46 0.05
CA LEU A 78 -1.06 8.67 1.40
C LEU A 78 -2.39 7.92 1.59
N GLN A 79 -3.31 8.03 0.63
CA GLN A 79 -4.56 7.26 0.63
C GLN A 79 -4.31 5.75 0.61
N ASN A 80 -3.33 5.30 -0.17
CA ASN A 80 -2.98 3.88 -0.29
C ASN A 80 -2.35 3.33 1.00
N ALA A 81 -1.50 4.12 1.67
CA ALA A 81 -0.96 3.79 2.99
C ALA A 81 -2.05 3.81 4.06
N GLY A 82 -2.93 4.81 4.04
CA GLY A 82 -4.08 4.93 4.94
C GLY A 82 -5.04 3.74 4.80
N ARG A 83 -5.42 3.37 3.57
CA ARG A 83 -6.28 2.22 3.28
C ARG A 83 -5.70 0.92 3.83
N ARG A 84 -4.40 0.65 3.60
CA ARG A 84 -3.73 -0.54 4.14
C ARG A 84 -3.71 -0.56 5.68
N ALA A 85 -3.48 0.60 6.30
CA ALA A 85 -3.46 0.72 7.75
C ALA A 85 -4.84 0.45 8.36
N GLU A 86 -5.89 0.98 7.72
CA GLU A 86 -7.29 0.76 8.10
C GLU A 86 -7.65 -0.73 8.00
N GLU A 87 -7.35 -1.38 6.86
CA GLU A 87 -7.57 -2.82 6.66
C GLU A 87 -6.90 -3.67 7.75
N THR A 88 -5.64 -3.35 8.09
CA THR A 88 -4.90 -4.06 9.15
C THR A 88 -5.49 -3.82 10.54
N SER A 89 -6.02 -2.62 10.80
CA SER A 89 -6.65 -2.28 12.07
C SER A 89 -7.95 -3.05 12.26
N GLN A 90 -8.80 -3.09 11.23
CA GLN A 90 -10.05 -3.86 11.24
C GLN A 90 -9.80 -5.35 11.42
N GLU A 91 -8.80 -5.92 10.75
CA GLU A 91 -8.43 -7.33 10.91
C GLU A 91 -8.06 -7.65 12.37
N LYS A 92 -7.26 -6.80 13.02
CA LYS A 92 -6.90 -6.99 14.42
C LYS A 92 -8.11 -6.92 15.36
N LEU A 93 -9.01 -5.95 15.13
CA LEU A 93 -10.26 -5.84 15.90
C LEU A 93 -11.14 -7.06 15.72
N ASN A 94 -11.23 -7.57 14.49
CA ASN A 94 -11.98 -8.76 14.13
C ASN A 94 -11.44 -10.01 14.86
N VAL A 95 -10.11 -10.20 14.89
CA VAL A 95 -9.47 -11.30 15.64
C VAL A 95 -9.74 -11.19 17.14
N ILE A 96 -9.68 -9.98 17.71
CA ILE A 96 -9.99 -9.77 19.14
C ILE A 96 -11.47 -10.07 19.42
N ALA A 97 -12.38 -9.63 18.55
CA ALA A 97 -13.80 -9.90 18.69
C ALA A 97 -14.11 -11.40 18.60
N GLU A 98 -13.47 -12.14 17.68
CA GLU A 98 -13.60 -13.59 17.59
C GLU A 98 -13.08 -14.27 18.87
N ALA A 99 -11.89 -13.90 19.34
CA ALA A 99 -11.34 -14.47 20.58
C ALA A 99 -12.22 -14.18 21.82
N LEU A 100 -12.82 -13.00 21.89
CA LEU A 100 -13.77 -12.65 22.94
C LEU A 100 -15.08 -13.44 22.82
N SER A 101 -15.60 -13.56 21.59
CA SER A 101 -16.78 -14.37 21.27
C SER A 101 -16.57 -15.83 21.68
N ASP A 102 -15.43 -16.42 21.33
CA ASP A 102 -15.07 -17.80 21.69
C ASP A 102 -14.92 -18.00 23.19
N LEU A 103 -14.28 -17.05 23.89
CA LEU A 103 -14.16 -17.09 25.35
C LEU A 103 -15.55 -17.03 26.01
N MET A 104 -16.41 -16.12 25.55
CA MET A 104 -17.78 -16.00 26.05
C MET A 104 -18.58 -17.27 25.74
N ALA A 105 -18.42 -17.88 24.57
CA ALA A 105 -19.07 -19.14 24.22
C ALA A 105 -18.61 -20.30 25.13
N HIS A 106 -17.31 -20.38 25.45
CA HIS A 106 -16.79 -21.37 26.40
C HIS A 106 -17.30 -21.15 27.83
N GLN A 107 -17.46 -19.89 28.25
CA GLN A 107 -17.99 -19.53 29.57
C GLN A 107 -19.52 -19.66 29.63
N ALA A 108 -20.22 -19.61 28.50
CA ALA A 108 -21.68 -19.53 28.43
C ALA A 108 -22.40 -20.73 29.04
N GLY A 109 -21.75 -21.90 29.11
CA GLY A 109 -22.40 -23.10 29.65
C GLY A 109 -23.78 -23.31 29.03
N ASP A 110 -24.82 -23.39 29.86
CA ASP A 110 -26.23 -23.58 29.44
C ASP A 110 -27.04 -22.26 29.39
N SER A 111 -26.37 -21.10 29.52
CA SER A 111 -27.06 -19.80 29.55
C SER A 111 -27.39 -19.31 28.13
N GLU A 112 -28.69 -19.27 27.81
CA GLU A 112 -29.21 -18.80 26.53
C GLU A 112 -28.90 -17.31 26.28
N ASP A 113 -28.91 -16.49 27.33
CA ASP A 113 -28.63 -15.04 27.26
C ASP A 113 -27.18 -14.73 26.82
N LEU A 114 -26.21 -15.53 27.27
CA LEU A 114 -24.81 -15.32 26.91
C LEU A 114 -24.55 -15.77 25.46
N HIS A 115 -25.18 -16.86 25.02
CA HIS A 115 -25.19 -17.27 23.61
C HIS A 115 -25.80 -16.19 22.69
N ALA A 116 -26.89 -15.56 23.11
CA ALA A 116 -27.49 -14.45 22.37
C ALA A 116 -26.57 -13.21 22.33
N SER A 117 -25.75 -12.99 23.35
CA SER A 117 -24.78 -11.89 23.39
C SER A 117 -23.56 -12.17 22.49
N VAL A 118 -23.09 -13.41 22.44
CA VAL A 118 -22.05 -13.89 21.51
C VAL A 118 -22.49 -13.73 20.06
N ARG A 119 -23.71 -14.18 19.71
CA ARG A 119 -24.25 -14.00 18.35
C ARG A 119 -24.31 -12.53 17.93
N ARG A 120 -24.83 -11.66 18.81
CA ARG A 120 -24.89 -10.21 18.53
C ARG A 120 -23.52 -9.59 18.31
N LEU A 121 -22.49 -10.02 19.04
CA LEU A 121 -21.12 -9.57 18.81
C LEU A 121 -20.60 -10.03 17.45
N ARG A 122 -20.85 -11.29 17.08
CA ARG A 122 -20.44 -11.87 15.79
C ARG A 122 -21.10 -11.16 14.61
N GLU A 123 -22.40 -10.88 14.71
CA GLU A 123 -23.19 -10.17 13.71
C GLU A 123 -22.72 -8.71 13.55
N ALA A 124 -22.54 -7.99 14.67
CA ALA A 124 -22.12 -6.58 14.64
C ALA A 124 -20.72 -6.37 14.05
N VAL A 125 -19.84 -7.36 14.18
CA VAL A 125 -18.47 -7.33 13.64
C VAL A 125 -18.42 -7.89 12.21
N GLY A 126 -19.52 -8.45 11.70
CA GLY A 126 -19.58 -9.06 10.35
C GLY A 126 -18.77 -10.34 10.22
N LEU A 127 -18.60 -11.07 11.33
CA LEU A 127 -17.87 -12.34 11.38
C LEU A 127 -18.66 -13.51 10.74
N GLU A 128 -19.96 -13.36 10.52
CA GLU A 128 -20.83 -14.41 9.95
C GLU A 128 -20.70 -14.61 8.44
N GLU A 129 -20.28 -13.58 7.67
CA GLU A 129 -20.18 -13.68 6.20
C GLU A 129 -18.87 -14.32 5.69
N ARG A 130 -17.93 -14.62 6.60
CA ARG A 130 -16.58 -15.10 6.25
C ARG A 130 -16.39 -16.62 6.30
N HIS A 131 -17.46 -17.40 6.54
CA HIS A 131 -17.44 -18.87 6.57
C HIS A 131 -18.26 -19.50 5.45
#